data_AF-I3Z3W3-F1
#
_entry.id   AF-I3Z3W3-F1
#
_cell.length_a   1.000
_cell.length_b   1.000
_cell.length_c   1.000
_cell.angle_alpha   90.00
_cell.angle_beta   90.00
_cell.angle_gamma   90.00
#
_symmetry.space_group_name_H-M   'P 1'
#
loop_
_entity.id
_entity.type
_entity.pdbx_description
1 polymer ?
#
loop_
_entity_poly.entity_id
_entity_poly.type
_entity_poly.pdbx_seq_one_letter_code
_entity_poly.pdbx_strand_id
1 'polypeptide(L)'
;MKSESKNIQISRKKFLGLSLTLPFLNDATSLAAEPARQQAKDDEFITMLTADGKAVRVRKDAVKNAKVIEKKMSNQSLLNWLKPKDFTK
;
A
#
# COMPACT_ATOMS: atom_id res chain seq x y z
N MET A 1 34.27 -51.80 9.17
CA MET A 1 33.78 -50.50 8.68
C MET A 1 32.55 -50.12 9.48
N LYS A 2 32.58 -48.99 10.19
CA LYS A 2 31.57 -48.57 11.15
C LYS A 2 30.68 -47.54 10.45
N SER A 3 29.41 -47.87 10.20
CA SER A 3 28.43 -46.92 9.63
C SER A 3 27.63 -46.26 10.75
N GLU A 4 27.65 -44.94 10.74
CA GLU A 4 27.09 -44.06 11.76
C GLU A 4 25.61 -43.78 11.46
N SER A 5 24.73 -44.02 12.44
CA SER A 5 23.27 -43.85 12.32
C SER A 5 22.87 -42.40 12.60
N LYS A 6 22.36 -41.69 11.58
CA LYS A 6 21.81 -40.33 11.75
C LYS A 6 20.32 -40.41 12.09
N ASN A 7 20.01 -40.25 13.38
CA ASN A 7 18.66 -40.12 13.92
C ASN A 7 18.11 -38.72 13.58
N ILE A 8 17.26 -38.61 12.55
CA ILE A 8 16.57 -37.35 12.21
C ILE A 8 15.26 -37.31 12.99
N GLN A 9 15.23 -36.54 14.08
CA GLN A 9 14.02 -36.28 14.86
C GLN A 9 13.16 -35.24 14.15
N ILE A 10 12.06 -35.69 13.55
CA ILE A 10 11.06 -34.82 12.91
C ILE A 10 10.27 -34.10 14.01
N SER A 11 10.49 -32.79 14.14
CA SER A 11 9.82 -31.93 15.12
C SER A 11 8.33 -31.78 14.79
N ARG A 12 7.45 -32.10 15.75
CA ARG A 12 5.98 -31.99 15.71
C ARG A 12 5.50 -30.54 15.78
N LYS A 13 5.98 -29.67 14.90
CA LYS A 13 5.51 -28.27 14.79
C LYS A 13 4.41 -28.16 13.74
N LYS A 14 3.19 -28.49 14.19
CA LYS A 14 1.96 -27.70 14.01
C LYS A 14 1.74 -27.08 12.61
N PHE A 15 1.37 -27.91 11.63
CA PHE A 15 0.45 -27.46 10.59
C PHE A 15 -0.98 -27.66 11.11
N LEU A 16 -1.39 -26.80 12.05
CA LEU A 16 -2.78 -26.70 12.48
C LEU A 16 -3.52 -25.87 11.42
N GLY A 17 -4.52 -26.50 10.82
CA GLY A 17 -5.27 -25.98 9.69
C GLY A 17 -5.83 -24.59 9.92
N LEU A 18 -5.53 -23.72 8.96
CA LEU A 18 -6.30 -22.52 8.69
C LEU A 18 -6.69 -22.51 7.21
N SER A 19 -7.26 -23.63 6.72
CA SER A 19 -8.20 -23.56 5.58
C SER A 19 -9.47 -22.89 6.11
N LEU A 20 -9.38 -21.57 6.29
CA LEU A 20 -10.52 -20.70 6.59
C LEU A 20 -11.36 -20.62 5.32
N THR A 21 -12.13 -21.67 5.04
CA THR A 21 -13.20 -21.66 4.04
C THR A 21 -14.31 -20.79 4.60
N LEU A 22 -14.28 -19.48 4.31
CA LEU A 22 -15.33 -18.52 4.64
C LEU A 22 -16.61 -18.89 3.87
N PRO A 23 -17.71 -19.31 4.53
CA PRO A 23 -18.97 -19.63 3.85
C PRO A 23 -19.84 -18.37 3.73
N PHE A 24 -19.29 -17.28 3.19
CA PHE A 24 -20.02 -16.05 2.96
C PHE A 24 -19.80 -15.56 1.52
N LEU A 25 -20.10 -16.42 0.56
CA LEU A 25 -20.59 -15.99 -0.76
C LEU A 25 -22.00 -15.45 -0.53
N ASN A 26 -22.08 -14.17 -0.12
CA ASN A 26 -23.32 -13.43 -0.03
C ASN A 26 -23.73 -13.04 -1.46
N ASP A 27 -24.63 -13.84 -2.01
CA ASP A 27 -25.31 -13.60 -3.27
C ASP A 27 -26.19 -12.35 -3.12
N ALA A 28 -25.83 -11.27 -3.81
CA ALA A 28 -26.68 -10.10 -3.99
C ALA A 28 -26.47 -9.55 -5.41
N THR A 29 -26.66 -10.41 -6.40
CA THR A 29 -26.87 -9.96 -7.77
C THR A 29 -28.37 -9.72 -7.99
N SER A 30 -28.68 -8.58 -8.59
CA SER A 30 -29.99 -8.09 -9.02
C SER A 30 -30.86 -7.43 -7.93
N LEU A 31 -30.89 -6.09 -7.96
CA LEU A 31 -32.09 -5.27 -8.13
C LEU A 31 -31.75 -3.80 -7.84
N ALA A 32 -31.36 -3.07 -8.88
CA ALA A 32 -31.66 -1.65 -9.10
C ALA A 32 -30.80 -1.15 -10.26
N ALA A 33 -31.36 -1.16 -11.47
CA ALA A 33 -30.89 -0.26 -12.51
C ALA A 33 -31.36 1.15 -12.14
N GLU A 34 -30.49 1.93 -11.47
CA GLU A 34 -30.64 3.37 -11.38
C GLU A 34 -30.03 4.04 -12.63
N PRO A 35 -30.65 5.09 -13.19
CA PRO A 35 -30.09 5.84 -14.30
C PRO A 35 -29.37 7.10 -13.78
N ALA A 36 -28.08 7.02 -13.52
CA ALA A 36 -27.16 8.17 -13.41
C ALA A 36 -25.77 7.57 -13.14
N ARG A 37 -24.68 7.97 -13.77
CA ARG A 37 -24.20 9.28 -14.19
C ARG A 37 -23.24 8.96 -15.34
N GLN A 38 -22.99 9.90 -16.24
CA GLN A 38 -21.80 9.84 -17.10
C GLN A 38 -20.64 9.30 -16.27
N GLN A 39 -20.01 8.22 -16.72
CA GLN A 39 -18.71 7.78 -16.20
C GLN A 39 -17.78 8.97 -16.38
N ALA A 40 -17.74 9.85 -15.38
CA ALA A 40 -16.66 10.78 -15.20
C ALA A 40 -15.46 9.86 -15.08
N LYS A 41 -14.63 9.87 -16.13
CA LYS A 41 -13.35 9.19 -16.25
C LYS A 41 -12.83 8.95 -14.85
N ASP A 42 -12.72 7.69 -14.43
CA ASP A 42 -12.21 7.29 -13.13
C ASP A 42 -11.11 8.26 -12.70
N ASP A 43 -11.47 9.21 -11.82
CA ASP A 43 -10.58 10.28 -11.41
C ASP A 43 -9.54 9.58 -10.53
N GLU A 44 -8.47 9.11 -11.16
CA GLU A 44 -7.45 8.33 -10.48
C GLU A 44 -6.70 9.28 -9.55
N PHE A 45 -6.99 9.18 -8.24
CA PHE A 45 -6.34 9.96 -7.21
C PHE A 45 -5.19 9.17 -6.59
N ILE A 46 -4.11 9.87 -6.26
CA ILE A 46 -3.01 9.32 -5.45
C ILE A 46 -2.90 10.09 -4.13
N THR A 47 -2.55 9.38 -3.06
CA THR A 47 -2.26 9.99 -1.76
C THR A 47 -0.81 10.44 -1.73
N MET A 48 -0.57 11.71 -1.41
CA MET A 48 0.77 12.30 -1.27
C MET A 48 0.92 12.98 0.09
N LEU A 49 2.15 13.26 0.48
CA LEU A 49 2.47 14.06 1.65
C LEU A 49 2.78 15.49 1.25
N THR A 50 2.25 16.44 1.99
CA THR A 50 2.67 17.85 1.95
C THR A 50 4.01 18.02 2.68
N ALA A 51 4.68 19.17 2.49
CA ALA A 51 5.91 19.48 3.20
C ALA A 51 5.74 19.41 4.73
N ASP A 52 4.54 19.77 5.22
CA ASP A 52 4.17 19.70 6.63
C ASP A 52 3.78 18.28 7.11
N GLY A 53 3.97 17.26 6.27
CA GLY A 53 3.70 15.86 6.61
C GLY A 53 2.23 15.44 6.59
N LYS A 54 1.30 16.31 6.16
CA LYS A 54 -0.13 15.95 6.05
C LYS A 54 -0.40 15.17 4.77
N ALA A 55 -1.23 14.14 4.88
CA ALA A 55 -1.71 13.37 3.73
C ALA A 55 -2.78 14.15 2.94
N VAL A 56 -2.61 14.22 1.62
CA VAL A 56 -3.52 14.88 0.69
C VAL A 56 -3.79 13.99 -0.52
N ARG A 57 -4.98 14.11 -1.11
CA ARG A 57 -5.35 13.39 -2.35
C ARG A 57 -5.14 14.31 -3.55
N VAL A 58 -4.38 13.85 -4.53
CA VAL A 58 -4.03 14.61 -5.73
C VAL A 58 -4.42 13.81 -6.98
N ARG A 59 -4.96 14.48 -8.01
CA ARG A 59 -5.26 13.85 -9.30
C ARG A 59 -3.98 13.35 -9.96
N LYS A 60 -3.96 12.11 -10.45
CA LYS A 60 -2.79 11.50 -11.08
C LYS A 60 -2.30 12.29 -12.29
N ASP A 61 -3.20 12.90 -13.05
CA ASP A 61 -2.83 13.74 -14.19
C ASP A 61 -2.12 15.04 -13.78
N ALA A 62 -2.46 15.62 -12.62
CA ALA A 62 -1.74 16.78 -12.11
C ALA A 62 -0.29 16.40 -11.73
N VAL A 63 -0.09 15.19 -11.24
CA VAL A 63 1.25 14.66 -10.88
C VAL A 63 2.08 14.36 -12.12
N LYS A 64 1.48 13.78 -13.16
CA LYS A 64 2.18 13.53 -14.44
C LYS A 64 2.64 14.82 -15.12
N ASN A 65 1.83 15.88 -15.01
CA ASN A 65 2.13 17.19 -15.60
C ASN A 65 2.97 18.09 -14.68
N ALA A 66 3.31 17.65 -13.46
CA ALA A 66 4.07 18.44 -12.52
C ALA A 66 5.53 18.60 -12.96
N LYS A 67 6.09 19.79 -12.74
CA LYS A 67 7.50 20.07 -12.99
C LYS A 67 8.36 19.43 -11.91
N VAL A 68 9.30 18.58 -12.31
CA VAL A 68 10.33 18.05 -11.40
C VAL A 68 11.37 19.14 -11.14
N ILE A 69 11.52 19.55 -9.88
CA ILE A 69 12.46 20.61 -9.46
C ILE A 69 13.88 20.05 -9.33
N GLU A 70 14.03 18.90 -8.68
CA GLU A 70 15.33 18.26 -8.45
C GLU A 70 15.19 16.74 -8.62
N LYS A 71 16.05 16.15 -9.45
CA LYS A 71 16.11 14.70 -9.64
C LYS A 71 17.18 14.13 -8.72
N LYS A 72 16.90 12.97 -8.10
CA LYS A 72 17.85 12.22 -7.24
C LYS A 72 18.37 13.01 -6.02
N MET A 73 17.46 13.69 -5.33
CA MET A 73 17.71 14.38 -4.07
C MET A 73 18.27 13.42 -3.00
N SER A 74 19.24 13.91 -2.20
CA SER A 74 19.78 13.17 -1.04
C SER A 74 18.80 13.15 0.14
N ASN A 75 18.89 12.14 1.01
CA ASN A 75 18.04 12.08 2.22
C ASN A 75 18.22 13.30 3.14
N GLN A 76 19.43 13.84 3.24
CA GLN A 76 19.71 15.04 4.02
C GLN A 76 19.00 16.27 3.41
N SER A 77 19.08 16.41 2.08
CA SER A 77 18.39 17.49 1.35
C SER A 77 16.87 17.35 1.47
N LEU A 78 16.32 16.14 1.37
CA LEU A 78 14.89 15.88 1.53
C LEU A 78 14.42 16.21 2.95
N LEU A 79 15.16 15.76 3.97
CA LEU A 79 14.82 16.07 5.37
C LEU A 79 14.89 17.57 5.62
N ASN A 80 15.89 18.28 5.09
CA ASN A 80 15.95 19.73 5.21
C ASN A 80 14.78 20.43 4.51
N TRP A 81 14.30 19.89 3.39
CA TRP A 81 13.13 20.41 2.69
C TRP A 81 11.81 20.14 3.42
N LEU A 82 11.71 18.98 4.09
CA LEU A 82 10.54 18.58 4.89
C LEU A 82 10.53 19.19 6.30
N LYS A 83 11.66 19.68 6.82
CA LYS A 83 11.73 20.26 8.18
C LYS A 83 10.72 21.41 8.30
N PRO A 84 9.67 21.25 9.11
CA PRO A 84 8.75 22.34 9.38
C PRO A 84 9.52 23.47 10.05
N LYS A 85 9.17 24.72 9.73
CA LYS A 85 9.82 25.92 10.30
C LYS A 85 9.83 25.92 11.85
N ASP A 86 8.92 25.17 12.46
CA ASP A 86 8.74 25.05 13.91
C ASP A 86 9.70 24.05 14.59
N PHE A 87 10.48 23.27 13.83
CA PHE A 87 11.39 22.25 14.39
C PHE A 87 12.70 22.82 14.95
N THR A 88 13.03 24.07 14.62
CA THR A 88 14.17 24.80 15.18
C THR A 88 13.67 25.73 16.28
N LYS A 89 13.49 25.18 17.48
CA LYS A 89 13.40 25.91 18.75
C LYS A 89 14.58 25.55 19.63
#